data_AF-A0A920G5W4-F1
#
_entry.id   AF-A0A920G5W4-F1
#
_cell.length_a   1.000
_cell.length_b   1.000
_cell.length_c   1.000
_cell.angle_alpha   90.00
_cell.angle_beta   90.00
_cell.angle_gamma   90.00
#
_symmetry.space_group_name_H-M   'P 1'
#
loop_
_entity.id
_entity.type
_entity.pdbx_description
1 polymer ?
#
loop_
_entity_poly.entity_id
_entity_poly.type
_entity_poly.pdbx_seq_one_letter_code
_entity_poly.pdbx_strand_id
1 'polypeptide(L)' 'MAILRGLKERYEVHHSVDITDSAIIAAARLSQRYITDRQLPDKAIDLIDEAASRIRMEIDSKPESMDRLEDG' A
#
# COMPACT_ATOMS: atom_id res chain seq x y z
N MET A 1 18.62 -4.52 -1.91
CA MET A 1 17.15 -4.68 -1.92
C MET A 1 16.73 -5.83 -1.01
N ALA A 2 17.13 -5.82 0.28
CA ALA A 2 16.66 -6.79 1.29
C ALA A 2 15.74 -6.11 2.32
N ILE A 3 16.02 -4.84 2.64
CA ILE A 3 15.27 -4.04 3.62
C ILE A 3 13.81 -3.83 3.20
N LEU A 4 13.54 -3.49 1.92
CA LEU A 4 12.18 -3.27 1.45
C LEU A 4 11.31 -4.55 1.47
N ARG A 5 11.93 -5.74 1.30
CA ARG A 5 11.22 -7.01 1.40
C ARG A 5 10.84 -7.37 2.85
N GLY A 6 11.72 -7.09 3.81
CA GLY A 6 11.41 -7.28 5.23
C GLY A 6 10.38 -6.27 5.77
N LEU A 7 10.27 -5.10 5.14
CA LEU A 7 9.25 -4.10 5.49
C LEU A 7 7.89 -4.43 4.88
N LYS A 8 7.85 -5.06 3.70
CA LYS A 8 6.63 -5.45 2.99
C LYS A 8 5.62 -6.13 3.93
N GLU A 9 6.02 -7.21 4.58
CA GLU A 9 5.13 -8.02 5.43
C GLU A 9 4.54 -7.19 6.59
N ARG A 10 5.34 -6.27 7.17
CA ARG A 10 4.85 -5.36 8.22
C ARG A 10 3.81 -4.38 7.71
N TYR A 11 3.99 -3.82 6.52
CA TYR A 11 3.04 -2.88 5.93
C TYR A 11 1.76 -3.56 5.47
N GLU A 12 1.85 -4.78 4.94
CA GLU A 12 0.69 -5.60 4.59
C GLU A 12 -0.20 -5.83 5.81
N VAL A 13 0.40 -6.24 6.94
CA VAL A 13 -0.32 -6.42 8.20
C VAL A 13 -0.88 -5.10 8.73
N HIS A 14 -0.10 -4.02 8.70
CA HIS A 14 -0.50 -2.72 9.25
C HIS A 14 -1.72 -2.12 8.54
N HIS A 15 -1.73 -2.16 7.21
CA HIS A 15 -2.82 -1.61 6.40
C HIS A 15 -3.92 -2.64 6.09
N SER A 16 -3.66 -3.91 6.36
CA SER A 16 -4.49 -5.06 5.95
C SER A 16 -4.74 -5.07 4.45
N VAL A 17 -3.67 -4.91 3.66
CA VAL A 17 -3.68 -4.98 2.20
C VAL A 17 -2.53 -5.85 1.71
N ASP A 18 -2.62 -6.38 0.50
CA ASP A 18 -1.51 -7.11 -0.14
C ASP A 18 -0.63 -6.15 -0.96
N ILE A 19 0.69 -6.25 -0.79
CA ILE A 19 1.68 -5.41 -1.47
C ILE A 19 2.53 -6.28 -2.41
N THR A 20 2.37 -6.07 -3.72
CA THR A 20 3.14 -6.82 -4.73
C THR A 20 4.61 -6.36 -4.80
N ASP A 21 5.53 -7.28 -5.14
CA ASP A 21 6.93 -6.92 -5.41
C ASP A 21 7.04 -5.83 -6.49
N SER A 22 6.16 -5.87 -7.50
CA SER A 22 6.09 -4.84 -8.55
C SER A 22 5.75 -3.46 -8.00
N ALA A 23 4.86 -3.37 -7.00
CA ALA A 23 4.51 -2.10 -6.37
C ALA A 23 5.71 -1.50 -5.64
N ILE A 24 6.51 -2.33 -4.96
CA ILE A 24 7.74 -1.90 -4.27
C ILE A 24 8.76 -1.36 -5.28
N ILE A 25 8.96 -2.06 -6.40
CA ILE A 25 9.88 -1.63 -7.47
C ILE A 25 9.40 -0.32 -8.08
N ALA A 26 8.09 -0.17 -8.32
CA ALA A 26 7.50 1.04 -8.85
C ALA A 26 7.68 2.22 -7.89
N ALA A 27 7.40 2.05 -6.59
CA ALA A 27 7.58 3.08 -5.57
C ALA A 27 9.05 3.53 -5.45
N ALA A 28 10.00 2.59 -5.49
CA ALA A 28 11.43 2.91 -5.50
C ALA A 28 11.82 3.72 -6.76
N ARG A 29 11.34 3.33 -7.93
CA ARG A 29 11.62 4.02 -9.20
C ARG A 29 11.01 5.42 -9.26
N LEU A 30 9.74 5.56 -8.87
CA LEU A 30 9.03 6.84 -8.90
C LEU A 30 9.60 7.81 -7.87
N SER A 31 9.84 7.35 -6.64
CA SER A 31 10.46 8.19 -5.61
C SER A 31 11.88 8.62 -5.98
N GLN A 32 12.66 7.75 -6.65
CA GLN A 32 13.97 8.14 -7.17
C GLN A 32 13.89 9.22 -8.25
N ARG A 33 12.86 9.16 -9.12
CA ARG A 33 12.68 10.10 -10.23
C ARG A 33 12.13 11.46 -9.79
N TYR A 34 11.19 11.49 -8.84
CA TYR A 34 10.40 12.68 -8.53
C TYR A 34 10.63 13.25 -7.13
N ILE A 35 11.20 12.47 -6.20
CA ILE A 35 11.47 12.90 -4.82
C ILE A 35 12.99 12.88 -4.62
N THR A 36 13.65 13.96 -5.08
CA THR A 36 15.12 14.06 -5.07
C THR A 36 15.71 14.60 -3.77
N ASP A 37 14.87 15.18 -2.91
CA ASP A 37 15.23 15.76 -1.61
C ASP A 37 15.32 14.71 -0.49
N ARG A 38 14.88 13.47 -0.74
CA ARG A 38 14.92 12.35 0.21
C ARG A 38 15.71 11.15 -0.32
N GLN A 39 16.20 10.34 0.61
CA GLN A 39 16.97 9.12 0.33
C GLN A 39 16.09 7.88 0.39
N LEU A 40 16.52 6.82 -0.32
CA LEU A 40 15.96 5.49 -0.14
C LEU A 40 16.52 4.85 1.15
N PRO A 41 15.74 4.01 1.86
CA PRO A 41 14.43 3.52 1.47
C PRO A 41 13.24 4.42 1.87
N ASP A 42 13.45 5.42 2.72
CA ASP A 42 12.38 6.18 3.40
C ASP A 42 11.32 6.74 2.45
N LYS A 43 11.76 7.40 1.37
CA LYS A 43 10.81 7.97 0.39
C LYS A 43 9.97 6.94 -0.38
N ALA A 44 10.47 5.73 -0.55
CA ALA A 44 9.69 4.67 -1.19
C ALA A 44 8.70 4.07 -0.20
N ILE A 45 9.06 4.03 1.08
CA ILE A 45 8.20 3.59 2.17
C ILE A 45 7.02 4.55 2.32
N ASP A 46 7.26 5.87 2.34
CA ASP A 46 6.20 6.89 2.42
C ASP A 46 5.17 6.72 1.28
N LEU A 47 5.63 6.50 0.04
CA LEU A 47 4.74 6.29 -1.09
C LEU A 47 3.90 5.01 -0.97
N ILE A 48 4.48 3.93 -0.43
CA ILE A 48 3.78 2.66 -0.22
C ILE A 48 2.74 2.83 0.88
N ASP A 49 3.07 3.51 1.98
CA ASP A 49 2.19 3.76 3.12
C ASP A 49 0.95 4.58 2.71
N GLU A 50 1.15 5.65 1.94
CA GLU A 50 0.05 6.49 1.46
C GLU A 50 -0.83 5.74 0.44
N ALA A 51 -0.24 4.90 -0.41
CA ALA A 51 -0.99 4.06 -1.34
C ALA A 51 -1.81 2.98 -0.60
N ALA A 52 -1.21 2.31 0.39
CA ALA A 52 -1.86 1.28 1.18
C ALA A 52 -3.03 1.84 2.00
N SER A 53 -2.84 3.02 2.62
CA SER A 53 -3.89 3.74 3.35
C SER A 53 -5.09 4.07 2.46
N ARG A 54 -4.84 4.54 1.22
CA ARG A 54 -5.89 4.83 0.25
C ARG A 54 -6.69 3.59 -0.14
N ILE A 55 -6.00 2.48 -0.42
CA ILE A 55 -6.66 1.21 -0.76
C ILE A 55 -7.51 0.73 0.41
N ARG A 56 -7.00 0.81 1.65
CA ARG A 56 -7.76 0.44 2.84
C ARG A 56 -9.05 1.27 2.98
N MET A 57 -8.97 2.58 2.80
CA MET A 57 -10.15 3.45 2.83
C MET A 57 -11.16 3.09 1.72
N GLU A 58 -10.69 2.72 0.52
CA GLU A 58 -11.58 2.25 -0.54
C GLU A 58 -12.24 0.91 -0.21
N ILE A 59 -11.52 -0.01 0.43
CA ILE A 59 -12.06 -1.30 0.89
C ILE A 59 -13.12 -1.06 1.98
N ASP A 60 -12.81 -0.22 2.97
CA ASP A 60 -13.71 0.14 4.09
C ASP A 60 -14.92 0.98 3.63
N SER A 61 -14.82 1.67 2.48
CA SER A 61 -15.93 2.44 1.89
C SER A 61 -16.82 1.62 0.94
N LYS A 62 -16.36 0.45 0.46
CA LYS A 62 -17.13 -0.45 -0.40
C LYS A 62 -17.88 -1.61 0.30
N PRO A 63 -17.90 -1.82 1.63
CA PRO A 63 -18.57 -2.97 2.23
C PRO A 63 -20.10 -2.81 2.29
N GLU A 64 -20.68 -1.68 1.85
CA GLU A 64 -22.13 -1.48 1.79
C GLU A 64 -22.81 -2.08 0.54
N SER A 65 -22.20 -3.06 -0.11
CA SER A 65 -22.90 -3.85 -1.14
C SER A 65 -23.27 -5.23 -0.59
N MET A 66 -24.56 -5.39 -0.34
CA MET A 66 -25.31 -6.66 -0.19
C MET A 66 -25.45 -7.23 1.23
N ASP A 67 -26.38 -6.66 2.00
CA ASP A 67 -27.31 -7.48 2.80
C ASP A 67 -28.72 -6.85 2.72
N ARG A 68 -29.39 -7.08 1.59
CA ARG A 68 -30.82 -6.84 1.41
C ARG A 68 -31.29 -7.84 0.38
N LEU A 69 -31.57 -9.07 0.79
CA LEU A 69 -32.38 -10.06 0.08
C LEU A 69 -32.32 -11.32 0.93
N GLU A 70 -33.23 -11.45 1.91
CA GLU A 70 -33.71 -12.71 2.51
C GLU A 70 -34.57 -12.37 3.75
N ASP A 71 -35.77 -11.84 3.51
CA ASP A 71 -36.88 -12.03 4.43
C ASP A 71 -38.03 -12.61 3.60
N GLY A 72 -38.41 -13.84 3.96
CA GLY A 72 -39.33 -14.71 3.22
C GLY A 72 -40.80 -14.45 3.47
#